data_AF-A0A378B4V5-F1
#
_entry.id   AF-A0A378B4V5-F1
#
_cell.length_a   1.000
_cell.length_b   1.000
_cell.length_c   1.000
_cell.angle_alpha   90.00
_cell.angle_beta   90.00
_cell.angle_gamma   90.00
#
_symmetry.space_group_name_H-M   'P 1'
#
loop_
_entity.id
_entity.type
_entity.pdbx_description
1 polymer ?
#
loop_
_entity_poly.entity_id
_entity_poly.type
_entity_poly.pdbx_seq_one_letter_code
_entity_poly.pdbx_strand_id
1 'polypeptide(L)'
;MTARRHPFFTSARGRLLSFNLLMGVVTLLVSGVAVFGFHHASQLQEQVQRQTLNDMRGSMDLARDTANVATAAVRLSQVVGALEYKSEAERLLATQQALKHSLAQLAAAPLAQQEQARVANIIRRSNALQQSVAEMLERGQRRHLQRNALLSSLYQNQSNLRHLADLNDRGGDKAIDPRRLAEMDRLIVAAIHTVTPRSIVLQLDQLRGALPTRSADPALAFVLPDVTRELATLAPLSA
;
A
#
# COMPACT_ATOMS: atom_id res chain seq x y z
N MET A 1 53.65 12.58 83.37
CA MET A 1 52.77 12.26 82.23
C MET A 1 53.36 12.85 80.96
N THR A 2 53.76 12.01 79.99
CA THR A 2 53.75 12.30 78.55
C THR A 2 54.19 11.03 77.81
N ALA A 3 53.23 10.40 77.13
CA ALA A 3 53.45 9.21 76.31
C ALA A 3 54.34 9.55 75.10
N ARG A 4 55.37 8.73 74.83
CA ARG A 4 56.14 8.80 73.58
C ARG A 4 55.97 7.51 72.78
N ARG A 5 55.38 7.70 71.60
CA ARG A 5 54.93 6.72 70.61
C ARG A 5 56.11 5.99 69.95
N HIS A 6 55.84 4.73 69.56
CA HIS A 6 56.74 3.77 68.92
C HIS A 6 57.45 4.26 67.64
N PRO A 7 58.74 3.93 67.42
CA PRO A 7 59.36 3.97 66.11
C PRO A 7 59.64 2.53 65.61
N PHE A 8 58.59 1.77 65.28
CA PHE A 8 58.74 0.47 64.59
C PHE A 8 59.28 0.63 63.14
N PHE A 9 59.37 1.86 62.63
CA PHE A 9 59.69 2.18 61.24
C PHE A 9 61.20 2.37 60.92
N THR A 10 62.10 2.33 61.90
CA THR A 10 63.54 2.56 61.68
C THR A 10 64.40 1.28 61.64
N SER A 11 63.82 0.10 61.89
CA SER A 11 64.54 -1.18 61.79
C SER A 11 64.48 -1.78 60.38
N ALA A 12 65.50 -2.53 59.97
CA ALA A 12 65.55 -3.21 58.66
C ALA A 12 64.34 -4.14 58.42
N ARG A 13 63.83 -4.78 59.48
CA ARG A 13 62.61 -5.60 59.45
C ARG A 13 61.33 -4.78 59.27
N GLY A 14 61.25 -3.58 59.85
CA GLY A 14 60.12 -2.66 59.68
C GLY A 14 59.99 -2.12 58.26
N ARG A 15 61.12 -1.86 57.58
CA ARG A 15 61.12 -1.42 56.17
C ARG A 15 60.64 -2.53 55.21
N LEU A 16 61.08 -3.77 55.40
CA LEU A 16 60.60 -4.92 54.62
C LEU A 16 59.09 -5.15 54.80
N LEU A 17 58.59 -5.02 56.03
CA LEU A 17 57.17 -5.18 56.31
C LEU A 17 56.34 -4.06 55.67
N SER A 18 56.82 -2.80 55.71
CA SER A 18 56.16 -1.67 55.02
C SER A 18 56.17 -1.81 53.50
N PHE A 19 57.25 -2.35 52.93
CA PHE A 19 57.35 -2.58 51.48
C PHE A 19 56.38 -3.68 51.02
N ASN A 20 56.28 -4.77 51.78
CA ASN A 20 55.35 -5.86 51.47
C ASN A 20 53.89 -5.41 51.60
N LEU A 21 53.59 -4.62 52.65
CA LEU A 21 52.26 -4.02 52.82
C LEU A 21 51.91 -3.07 51.67
N LEU A 22 52.86 -2.23 51.26
CA LEU A 22 52.68 -1.30 50.15
C LEU A 22 52.48 -2.04 48.82
N MET A 23 53.25 -3.10 48.57
CA MET A 23 53.03 -3.96 47.40
C MET A 23 51.64 -4.60 47.39
N GLY A 24 51.16 -5.07 48.55
CA GLY A 24 49.80 -5.61 48.70
C GLY A 24 48.73 -4.57 48.36
N VAL A 25 48.88 -3.34 48.87
CA VAL A 25 47.95 -2.22 48.59
C VAL A 25 47.96 -1.84 47.10
N VAL A 26 49.14 -1.73 46.49
CA VAL A 26 49.27 -1.43 45.05
C VAL A 26 48.62 -2.52 44.20
N THR A 27 48.87 -3.79 44.53
CA THR A 27 48.28 -4.93 43.80
C THR A 27 46.75 -4.93 43.91
N LEU A 28 46.19 -4.62 45.09
CA LEU A 28 44.76 -4.47 45.29
C LEU A 28 44.17 -3.29 44.51
N LEU A 29 44.85 -2.14 44.48
CA LEU A 29 44.42 -0.96 43.72
C LEU A 29 44.39 -1.25 42.21
N VAL A 30 45.45 -1.85 41.67
CA VAL A 30 45.53 -2.24 40.26
C VAL A 30 44.44 -3.27 39.92
N SER A 31 44.22 -4.27 40.77
CA SER A 31 43.14 -5.25 40.59
C SER A 31 41.76 -4.61 40.65
N GLY A 32 41.54 -3.66 41.57
CA GLY A 32 40.28 -2.91 41.69
C GLY A 32 39.97 -2.07 40.45
N VAL A 33 40.98 -1.35 39.93
CA VAL A 33 40.85 -0.58 38.68
C VAL A 33 40.57 -1.51 37.49
N ALA A 34 41.23 -2.67 37.42
CA ALA A 34 40.99 -3.65 36.36
C ALA A 34 39.55 -4.19 36.40
N VAL A 35 39.07 -4.63 37.57
CA VAL A 35 37.69 -5.13 37.73
C VAL A 35 36.65 -4.06 37.41
N PHE A 36 36.88 -2.82 37.87
CA PHE A 36 35.99 -1.71 37.56
C PHE A 36 35.99 -1.37 36.06
N GLY A 37 37.17 -1.37 35.42
CA GLY A 37 37.32 -1.16 33.99
C GLY A 37 36.62 -2.23 33.16
N PHE A 38 36.76 -3.51 33.53
CA PHE A 38 36.05 -4.61 32.86
C PHE A 38 34.54 -4.53 33.05
N HIS A 39 34.07 -4.17 34.24
CA HIS A 39 32.64 -4.00 34.49
C HIS A 39 32.06 -2.86 33.65
N HIS A 40 32.76 -1.72 33.58
CA HIS A 40 32.35 -0.56 32.79
C HIS A 40 32.37 -0.85 31.29
N ALA A 41 33.43 -1.50 30.79
CA ALA A 41 33.52 -1.93 29.39
C ALA A 41 32.43 -2.95 29.02
N SER A 42 32.13 -3.89 29.92
CA SER A 42 31.06 -4.89 29.74
C SER A 42 29.69 -4.22 29.62
N GLN A 43 29.37 -3.27 30.50
CA GLN A 43 28.11 -2.51 30.44
C GLN A 43 27.98 -1.70 29.15
N LEU A 44 29.06 -1.03 28.72
CA LEU A 44 29.09 -0.31 27.44
C LEU A 44 28.87 -1.25 26.26
N GLN A 45 29.49 -2.44 26.28
CA GLN A 45 29.33 -3.44 25.23
C GLN A 45 27.91 -3.99 25.17
N GLU A 46 27.30 -4.32 26.32
CA GLU A 46 25.90 -4.77 26.38
C GLU A 46 24.94 -3.69 25.87
N GLN A 47 25.18 -2.43 26.23
CA GLN A 47 24.35 -1.30 25.78
C GLN A 47 24.46 -1.09 24.26
N VAL A 48 25.69 -1.08 23.71
CA VAL A 48 25.92 -0.95 22.26
C VAL A 48 25.33 -2.15 21.50
N GLN A 49 25.42 -3.36 22.05
CA GLN A 49 24.85 -4.55 21.42
C GLN A 49 23.32 -4.52 21.41
N ARG A 50 22.68 -4.16 22.52
CA ARG A 50 21.20 -3.99 22.57
C ARG A 50 20.73 -2.90 21.62
N GLN A 51 21.47 -1.80 21.54
CA GLN A 51 21.18 -0.70 20.62
C GLN A 51 21.29 -1.15 19.16
N THR A 52 22.36 -1.86 18.81
CA THR A 52 22.57 -2.40 17.46
C THR A 52 21.46 -3.40 17.10
N LEU A 53 21.06 -4.27 18.03
CA LEU A 53 19.95 -5.21 17.81
C LEU A 53 18.62 -4.50 17.56
N ASN A 54 18.32 -3.45 18.33
CA ASN A 54 17.11 -2.64 18.15
C ASN A 54 17.10 -1.93 16.79
N ASP A 55 18.24 -1.36 16.38
CA ASP A 55 18.35 -0.66 15.11
C ASP A 55 18.31 -1.61 13.91
N MET A 56 18.92 -2.79 14.02
CA MET A 56 18.80 -3.86 13.02
C MET A 56 17.36 -4.33 12.88
N ARG A 57 16.65 -4.49 14.01
CA ARG A 57 15.23 -4.86 13.99
C ARG A 57 14.38 -3.80 13.32
N GLY A 58 14.55 -2.52 13.65
CA GLY A 58 13.84 -1.42 13.00
C GLY A 58 14.12 -1.33 11.49
N SER A 59 15.36 -1.60 11.08
CA SER A 59 15.74 -1.65 9.65
C SER A 59 15.10 -2.83 8.92
N MET A 60 15.02 -3.99 9.58
CA MET A 60 14.38 -5.19 9.04
C MET A 60 12.86 -5.03 8.91
N ASP A 61 12.21 -4.43 9.91
CA ASP A 61 10.78 -4.11 9.89
C ASP A 61 10.48 -3.14 8.74
N LEU A 62 11.30 -2.10 8.55
CA LEU A 62 11.18 -1.19 7.41
C LEU A 62 11.31 -1.89 6.05
N ALA A 63 12.32 -2.76 5.90
CA ALA A 63 12.53 -3.50 4.65
C ALA A 63 11.33 -4.41 4.34
N ARG A 64 10.82 -5.11 5.36
CA ARG A 64 9.64 -5.96 5.26
C ARG A 64 8.39 -5.16 4.87
N ASP A 65 8.13 -4.04 5.53
CA ASP A 65 6.95 -3.22 5.25
C ASP A 65 7.01 -2.60 3.86
N THR A 66 8.20 -2.21 3.41
CA THR A 66 8.41 -1.71 2.04
C THR A 66 8.09 -2.80 1.01
N ALA A 67 8.56 -4.03 1.22
CA ALA A 67 8.28 -5.17 0.35
C ALA A 67 6.79 -5.57 0.37
N ASN A 68 6.14 -5.50 1.54
CA ASN A 68 4.71 -5.77 1.69
C ASN A 68 3.87 -4.75 0.90
N VAL A 69 4.19 -3.46 1.00
CA VAL A 69 3.52 -2.40 0.23
C VAL A 69 3.68 -2.63 -1.27
N ALA A 70 4.89 -2.95 -1.74
CA ALA A 70 5.14 -3.24 -3.15
C ALA A 70 4.34 -4.46 -3.64
N THR A 71 4.34 -5.54 -2.86
CA THR A 71 3.60 -6.77 -3.20
C THR A 71 2.09 -6.55 -3.21
N ALA A 72 1.56 -5.83 -2.21
CA ALA A 72 0.15 -5.52 -2.11
C ALA A 72 -0.30 -4.59 -3.25
N ALA A 73 0.52 -3.61 -3.65
CA ALA A 73 0.23 -2.76 -4.80
C ALA A 73 0.15 -3.57 -6.10
N VAL A 74 1.07 -4.52 -6.32
CA VAL A 74 1.01 -5.42 -7.48
C VAL A 74 -0.25 -6.28 -7.46
N ARG A 75 -0.59 -6.88 -6.31
CA ARG A 75 -1.82 -7.69 -6.17
C ARG A 75 -3.05 -6.87 -6.50
N LEU A 76 -3.17 -5.68 -5.93
CA LEU A 76 -4.32 -4.79 -6.17
C LEU A 76 -4.47 -4.43 -7.66
N SER A 77 -3.35 -4.28 -8.38
CA SER A 77 -3.38 -4.00 -9.82
C SER A 77 -3.93 -5.16 -10.68
N GLN A 78 -3.96 -6.38 -10.14
CA GLN A 78 -4.44 -7.58 -10.82
C GLN A 78 -5.89 -7.92 -10.48
N VAL A 79 -6.48 -7.27 -9.48
CA VAL A 79 -7.84 -7.59 -9.04
C VAL A 79 -8.88 -7.04 -10.01
N VAL A 80 -9.78 -7.92 -10.46
CA VAL A 80 -10.86 -7.58 -11.40
C VAL A 80 -12.19 -7.37 -10.69
N GLY A 81 -12.45 -8.06 -9.58
CA GLY A 81 -13.69 -7.96 -8.82
C GLY A 81 -13.77 -6.74 -7.91
N ALA A 82 -14.96 -6.14 -7.81
CA ALA A 82 -15.17 -4.90 -7.03
C ALA A 82 -15.04 -5.10 -5.51
N LEU A 83 -15.53 -6.23 -4.98
CA LEU A 83 -15.42 -6.60 -3.57
C LEU A 83 -13.97 -6.89 -3.18
N GLU A 84 -13.29 -7.66 -4.03
CA GLU A 84 -11.88 -7.99 -3.88
C GLU A 84 -11.04 -6.72 -3.94
N TYR A 85 -11.32 -5.81 -4.89
CA TYR A 85 -10.60 -4.55 -5.04
C TYR A 85 -10.71 -3.71 -3.77
N LYS A 86 -11.92 -3.56 -3.23
CA LYS A 86 -12.13 -2.83 -1.98
C LYS A 86 -11.31 -3.43 -0.83
N SER A 87 -11.38 -4.76 -0.66
CA SER A 87 -10.66 -5.44 0.42
C SER A 87 -9.14 -5.35 0.28
N GLU A 88 -8.60 -5.45 -0.95
CA GLU A 88 -7.17 -5.35 -1.22
C GLU A 88 -6.67 -3.90 -1.11
N ALA A 89 -7.50 -2.90 -1.45
CA ALA A 89 -7.19 -1.49 -1.23
C ALA A 89 -7.12 -1.14 0.26
N GLU A 90 -8.03 -1.68 1.07
CA GLU A 90 -7.99 -1.52 2.54
C GLU A 90 -6.73 -2.18 3.15
N ARG A 91 -6.37 -3.38 2.67
CA ARG A 91 -5.11 -4.05 3.07
C ARG A 91 -3.88 -3.24 2.68
N LEU A 92 -3.87 -2.65 1.48
CA LEU A 92 -2.78 -1.79 1.03
C LEU A 92 -2.67 -0.53 1.89
N LEU A 93 -3.79 0.06 2.30
CA LEU A 93 -3.79 1.20 3.23
C LEU A 93 -3.15 0.82 4.58
N ALA A 94 -3.50 -0.35 5.14
CA ALA A 94 -2.93 -0.84 6.39
C ALA A 94 -1.42 -1.07 6.28
N THR A 95 -0.94 -1.65 5.18
CA THR A 95 0.51 -1.84 4.97
C THR A 95 1.26 -0.52 4.78
N GLN A 96 0.64 0.50 4.15
CA GLN A 96 1.21 1.85 4.11
C GLN A 96 1.31 2.49 5.50
N GLN A 97 0.32 2.30 6.37
CA GLN A 97 0.37 2.80 7.75
C GLN A 97 1.50 2.15 8.55
N ALA A 98 1.67 0.83 8.42
CA ALA A 98 2.80 0.12 9.02
C ALA A 98 4.14 0.68 8.52
N LEU A 99 4.30 0.88 7.21
CA LEU A 99 5.49 1.49 6.63
C LEU A 99 5.76 2.90 7.18
N LYS A 100 4.73 3.74 7.34
CA LYS A 100 4.90 5.07 7.98
C LYS A 100 5.42 4.96 9.40
N HIS A 101 4.91 3.99 10.16
CA HIS A 101 5.37 3.75 11.53
C HIS A 101 6.83 3.30 11.56
N SER A 102 7.22 2.36 10.71
CA SER A 102 8.61 1.88 10.59
C SER A 102 9.57 2.98 10.14
N LEU A 103 9.15 3.90 9.27
CA LEU A 103 9.93 5.09 8.92
C LEU A 103 10.10 6.06 10.08
N ALA A 104 9.06 6.28 10.88
CA ALA A 104 9.13 7.14 12.07
C ALA A 104 10.07 6.54 13.13
N GLN A 105 10.04 5.21 13.31
CA GLN A 105 10.98 4.51 14.18
C GLN A 105 12.42 4.63 13.66
N LEU A 106 12.65 4.45 12.36
CA LEU A 106 13.98 4.65 11.77
C LEU A 106 14.48 6.09 11.99
N ALA A 107 13.61 7.09 11.84
CA ALA A 107 13.98 8.49 12.06
C ALA A 107 14.35 8.80 13.52
N ALA A 108 13.73 8.10 14.48
CA ALA A 108 14.01 8.23 15.91
C ALA A 108 15.18 7.36 16.40
N ALA A 109 15.69 6.46 15.55
CA ALA A 109 16.77 5.56 15.91
C ALA A 109 18.09 6.33 16.14
N PRO A 110 18.92 5.97 17.13
CA PRO A 110 20.21 6.62 17.37
C PRO A 110 21.15 6.55 16.16
N LEU A 111 21.12 5.46 15.38
CA LEU A 111 21.86 5.35 14.11
C LEU A 111 21.46 6.43 13.09
N ALA A 112 20.23 6.96 13.15
CA ALA A 112 19.84 8.08 12.30
C ALA A 112 20.63 9.35 12.61
N GLN A 113 21.16 9.51 13.83
CA GLN A 113 22.05 10.62 14.17
C GLN A 113 23.45 10.44 13.57
N GLN A 114 23.91 9.20 13.40
CA GLN A 114 25.21 8.88 12.80
C GLN A 114 25.16 8.91 11.26
N GLU A 115 24.07 8.42 10.66
CA GLU A 115 23.90 8.26 9.21
C GLU A 115 22.74 9.11 8.66
N GLN A 116 22.66 10.38 9.10
CA GLN A 116 21.55 11.31 8.80
C GLN A 116 21.23 11.39 7.30
N ALA A 117 22.26 11.49 6.45
CA ALA A 117 22.08 11.61 5.02
C ALA A 117 21.46 10.35 4.38
N ARG A 118 21.82 9.15 4.84
CA ARG A 118 21.25 7.89 4.34
C ARG A 118 19.80 7.73 4.81
N VAL A 119 19.54 7.98 6.10
CA VAL A 119 18.19 7.89 6.66
C VAL A 119 17.24 8.90 5.99
N ALA A 120 17.69 10.14 5.78
CA ALA A 120 16.93 11.13 5.03
C ALA A 120 16.64 10.70 3.58
N ASN A 121 17.59 10.01 2.93
CA ASN A 121 17.38 9.47 1.59
C ASN A 121 16.33 8.34 1.59
N ILE A 122 16.42 7.41 2.53
CA ILE A 122 15.46 6.31 2.69
C ILE A 122 14.05 6.86 2.96
N ILE A 123 13.90 7.77 3.91
CA ILE A 123 12.61 8.40 4.23
C ILE A 123 12.02 9.09 2.99
N ARG A 124 12.82 9.87 2.28
CA ARG A 124 12.38 10.55 1.05
C ARG A 124 11.93 9.57 -0.03
N ARG A 125 12.71 8.49 -0.28
CA ARG A 125 12.36 7.47 -1.29
C ARG A 125 11.11 6.70 -0.89
N SER A 126 10.97 6.32 0.38
CA SER A 126 9.80 5.61 0.86
C SER A 126 8.55 6.50 0.84
N ASN A 127 8.66 7.79 1.15
CA ASN A 127 7.57 8.74 0.99
C ASN A 127 7.17 8.91 -0.48
N ALA A 128 8.13 8.98 -1.41
CA ALA A 128 7.85 9.00 -2.84
C ALA A 128 7.16 7.72 -3.32
N LEU A 129 7.56 6.55 -2.79
CA LEU A 129 6.87 5.28 -3.05
C LEU A 129 5.42 5.33 -2.54
N GLN A 130 5.19 5.78 -1.31
CA GLN A 130 3.84 5.92 -0.75
C GLN A 130 2.95 6.82 -1.60
N GLN A 131 3.50 7.96 -2.06
CA GLN A 131 2.80 8.87 -2.95
C GLN A 131 2.43 8.20 -4.28
N SER A 132 3.39 7.49 -4.91
CA SER A 132 3.15 6.75 -6.14
C SER A 132 2.06 5.67 -6.00
N VAL A 133 2.04 4.95 -4.87
CA VAL A 133 1.01 3.96 -4.58
C VAL A 133 -0.35 4.62 -4.32
N ALA A 134 -0.39 5.77 -3.64
CA ALA A 134 -1.63 6.54 -3.45
C ALA A 134 -2.23 7.01 -4.79
N GLU A 135 -1.40 7.53 -5.70
CA GLU A 135 -1.84 7.91 -7.05
C GLU A 135 -2.25 6.70 -7.89
N MET A 136 -1.59 5.56 -7.72
CA MET A 136 -2.00 4.30 -8.36
C MET A 136 -3.39 3.87 -7.87
N LEU A 137 -3.63 3.94 -6.55
CA LEU A 137 -4.91 3.62 -5.91
C LEU A 137 -6.04 4.50 -6.41
N GLU A 138 -5.82 5.82 -6.46
CA GLU A 138 -6.81 6.77 -6.94
C GLU A 138 -7.17 6.51 -8.41
N ARG A 139 -6.15 6.29 -9.26
CA ARG A 139 -6.37 5.93 -10.67
C ARG A 139 -7.06 4.57 -10.81
N GLY A 140 -6.70 3.59 -10.00
CA GLY A 140 -7.35 2.28 -9.95
C GLY A 140 -8.83 2.41 -9.61
N GLN A 141 -9.14 3.15 -8.55
CA GLN A 141 -10.50 3.35 -8.08
C GLN A 141 -11.35 4.04 -9.15
N ARG A 142 -10.82 5.10 -9.77
CA ARG A 142 -11.50 5.77 -10.89
C ARG A 142 -11.82 4.80 -12.02
N ARG A 143 -10.85 3.99 -12.46
CA ARG A 143 -11.07 2.97 -13.50
C ARG A 143 -12.14 1.95 -13.10
N HIS A 144 -12.13 1.47 -11.85
CA HIS A 144 -13.14 0.52 -11.37
C HIS A 144 -14.54 1.14 -11.33
N LEU A 145 -14.67 2.39 -10.88
CA LEU A 145 -15.97 3.09 -10.86
C LEU A 145 -16.49 3.33 -12.28
N GLN A 146 -15.63 3.80 -13.19
CA GLN A 146 -15.98 3.97 -14.60
C GLN A 146 -16.42 2.66 -15.24
N ARG A 147 -15.69 1.56 -15.00
CA ARG A 147 -16.04 0.23 -15.50
C ARG A 147 -17.37 -0.26 -14.92
N ASN A 148 -17.60 -0.09 -13.62
CA ASN A 148 -18.87 -0.49 -13.00
C ASN A 148 -20.06 0.31 -13.54
N ALA A 149 -19.91 1.62 -13.73
CA ALA A 149 -20.93 2.46 -14.34
C ALA A 149 -21.25 2.00 -15.78
N LEU A 150 -20.21 1.73 -16.58
CA LEU A 150 -20.36 1.21 -17.93
C LEU A 150 -21.05 -0.16 -17.94
N LEU A 151 -20.62 -1.11 -17.10
CA LEU A 151 -21.24 -2.44 -17.02
C LEU A 151 -22.71 -2.35 -16.61
N SER A 152 -23.04 -1.51 -15.62
CA SER A 152 -24.42 -1.29 -15.20
C SER A 152 -25.27 -0.76 -16.36
N SER A 153 -24.77 0.23 -17.09
CA SER A 153 -25.46 0.78 -18.26
C SER A 153 -25.57 -0.25 -19.40
N LEU A 154 -24.55 -1.08 -19.63
CA LEU A 154 -24.60 -2.15 -20.64
C LEU A 154 -25.68 -3.19 -20.32
N TYR A 155 -25.78 -3.64 -19.07
CA TYR A 155 -26.85 -4.56 -18.64
C TYR A 155 -28.24 -3.93 -18.73
N GLN A 156 -28.38 -2.66 -18.35
CA GLN A 156 -29.63 -1.92 -18.50
C GLN A 156 -30.04 -1.82 -19.98
N ASN A 157 -29.11 -1.43 -20.84
CA ASN A 157 -29.34 -1.34 -22.28
C ASN A 157 -29.67 -2.70 -22.90
N GLN A 158 -29.05 -3.79 -22.43
CA GLN A 158 -29.40 -5.15 -22.87
C GLN A 158 -30.86 -5.49 -22.55
N SER A 159 -31.30 -5.24 -21.31
CA SER A 159 -32.67 -5.49 -20.87
C SER A 159 -33.67 -4.67 -21.70
N ASN A 160 -33.39 -3.38 -21.85
CA ASN A 160 -34.19 -2.44 -22.64
C ASN A 160 -34.30 -2.86 -24.11
N LEU A 161 -33.19 -3.31 -24.72
CA LEU A 161 -33.14 -3.75 -26.10
C LEU A 161 -33.94 -5.04 -26.33
N ARG A 162 -33.89 -5.99 -25.39
CA ARG A 162 -34.71 -7.21 -25.43
C ARG A 162 -36.19 -6.90 -25.31
N HIS A 163 -36.56 -5.97 -24.44
CA HIS A 163 -37.94 -5.50 -24.31
C HIS A 163 -38.42 -4.83 -25.61
N LEU A 164 -37.58 -3.98 -26.22
CA LEU A 164 -37.88 -3.36 -27.51
C LEU A 164 -38.06 -4.41 -28.62
N ALA A 165 -37.23 -5.45 -28.65
CA ALA A 165 -37.34 -6.54 -29.62
C ALA A 165 -38.64 -7.34 -29.47
N ASP A 166 -39.05 -7.64 -28.23
CA ASP A 166 -40.32 -8.31 -27.94
C ASP A 166 -41.53 -7.47 -28.39
N LEU A 167 -41.53 -6.16 -28.12
CA LEU A 167 -42.57 -5.26 -28.62
C LEU A 167 -42.60 -5.20 -30.16
N ASN A 168 -41.44 -5.13 -30.79
CA ASN A 168 -41.31 -5.05 -32.24
C ASN A 168 -41.72 -6.34 -32.96
N ASP A 169 -41.65 -7.50 -32.29
CA ASP A 169 -42.12 -8.77 -32.86
C ASP A 169 -43.65 -8.93 -32.75
N ARG A 170 -44.28 -8.31 -31.74
CA ARG A 170 -45.75 -8.36 -31.52
C ARG A 170 -46.54 -7.49 -32.49
N GLY A 171 -45.94 -6.42 -33.03
CA GLY A 171 -46.63 -5.36 -33.80
C GLY A 171 -47.17 -5.73 -35.19
N GLY A 172 -47.01 -6.97 -35.66
CA GLY A 172 -47.49 -7.45 -36.96
C GLY A 172 -46.67 -6.93 -38.15
N ASP A 173 -46.38 -5.63 -38.20
CA ASP A 173 -45.42 -5.01 -39.11
C ASP A 173 -44.19 -4.53 -38.36
N LYS A 174 -43.00 -4.94 -38.83
CA LYS A 174 -41.75 -4.77 -38.08
C LYS A 174 -41.18 -3.38 -38.33
N ALA A 175 -41.45 -2.46 -37.41
CA ALA A 175 -40.94 -1.08 -37.48
C ALA A 175 -39.40 -1.01 -37.44
N ILE A 176 -38.75 -1.99 -36.81
CA ILE A 176 -37.29 -2.13 -36.73
C ILE A 176 -36.89 -3.49 -37.30
N ASP A 177 -35.84 -3.54 -38.13
CA ASP A 177 -35.26 -4.80 -38.61
C ASP A 177 -34.76 -5.65 -37.42
N PRO A 178 -35.31 -6.86 -37.20
CA PRO A 178 -34.87 -7.76 -36.13
C PRO A 178 -33.38 -8.10 -36.18
N ARG A 179 -32.77 -8.13 -37.38
CA ARG A 179 -31.33 -8.40 -37.53
C ARG A 179 -30.50 -7.30 -36.88
N ARG A 180 -30.97 -6.06 -36.94
CA ARG A 180 -30.29 -4.91 -36.31
C ARG A 180 -30.37 -4.98 -34.79
N LEU A 181 -31.53 -5.30 -34.24
CA LEU A 181 -31.69 -5.47 -32.79
C LEU A 181 -30.84 -6.63 -32.27
N ALA A 182 -30.77 -7.74 -33.01
CA ALA A 182 -29.90 -8.87 -32.68
C ALA A 182 -28.42 -8.49 -32.73
N GLU A 183 -27.99 -7.68 -33.69
CA GLU A 183 -26.61 -7.21 -33.78
C GLU A 183 -26.25 -6.27 -32.63
N MET A 184 -27.15 -5.37 -32.25
CA MET A 184 -26.96 -4.51 -31.07
C MET A 184 -26.83 -5.33 -29.78
N ASP A 185 -27.65 -6.38 -29.58
CA ASP A 185 -27.54 -7.26 -28.41
C ASP A 185 -26.19 -8.00 -28.39
N ARG A 186 -25.72 -8.49 -29.55
CA ARG A 186 -24.39 -9.09 -29.68
C ARG A 186 -23.27 -8.14 -29.31
N LEU A 187 -23.32 -6.89 -29.77
CA LEU A 187 -22.32 -5.87 -29.42
C LEU A 187 -22.35 -5.57 -27.92
N ILE A 188 -23.53 -5.50 -27.29
CA ILE A 188 -23.64 -5.31 -25.84
C ILE A 188 -23.04 -6.50 -25.09
N VAL A 189 -23.34 -7.74 -25.48
CA VAL A 189 -22.73 -8.95 -24.89
C VAL A 189 -21.21 -8.93 -25.05
N ALA A 190 -20.71 -8.61 -26.25
CA ALA A 190 -19.27 -8.50 -26.49
C ALA A 190 -18.62 -7.40 -25.63
N ALA A 191 -19.30 -6.26 -25.45
CA ALA A 191 -18.81 -5.17 -24.62
C ALA A 191 -18.71 -5.56 -23.13
N ILE A 192 -19.68 -6.32 -22.59
CA ILE A 192 -19.68 -6.80 -21.20
C ILE A 192 -18.45 -7.66 -20.91
N HIS A 193 -18.07 -8.53 -21.85
CA HIS A 193 -16.94 -9.45 -21.69
C HIS A 193 -15.58 -8.85 -22.06
N THR A 194 -15.55 -7.61 -22.55
CA THR A 194 -14.31 -6.95 -22.97
C THR A 194 -13.80 -5.99 -21.88
N VAL A 195 -12.49 -6.01 -21.61
CA VAL A 195 -11.88 -5.13 -20.60
C VAL A 195 -11.96 -3.65 -21.02
N THR A 196 -11.74 -3.38 -22.31
CA THR A 196 -11.76 -2.04 -22.93
C THR A 196 -12.69 -2.01 -24.15
N PRO A 197 -14.02 -1.91 -23.97
CA PRO A 197 -15.00 -2.10 -25.04
C PRO A 197 -15.21 -0.87 -25.95
N ARG A 198 -14.29 0.10 -25.97
CA ARG A 198 -14.50 1.41 -26.65
C ARG A 198 -14.91 1.29 -28.11
N SER A 199 -14.20 0.47 -28.89
CA SER A 199 -14.54 0.25 -30.31
C SER A 199 -15.91 -0.38 -30.50
N ILE A 200 -16.29 -1.32 -29.62
CA ILE A 200 -17.59 -2.00 -29.63
C ILE A 200 -18.71 -1.01 -29.30
N VAL A 201 -18.51 -0.17 -28.29
CA VAL A 201 -19.46 0.87 -27.90
C VAL A 201 -19.65 1.90 -29.02
N LEU A 202 -18.59 2.28 -29.74
CA LEU A 202 -18.71 3.19 -30.89
C LEU A 202 -19.48 2.55 -32.05
N GLN A 203 -19.33 1.25 -32.30
CA GLN A 203 -20.14 0.54 -33.30
C GLN A 203 -21.62 0.48 -32.88
N LEU A 204 -21.89 0.25 -31.59
CA LEU A 204 -23.24 0.29 -31.05
C LEU A 204 -23.86 1.69 -31.18
N ASP A 205 -23.08 2.75 -30.96
CA ASP A 205 -23.50 4.15 -31.11
C ASP A 205 -23.91 4.50 -32.55
N GLN A 206 -23.21 3.91 -33.54
CA GLN A 206 -23.56 3.99 -34.96
C GLN A 206 -24.88 3.28 -35.27
N LEU A 207 -25.06 2.04 -34.78
CA LEU A 207 -26.31 1.29 -34.98
C LEU A 207 -27.50 1.98 -34.31
N ARG A 208 -27.30 2.56 -33.12
CA ARG A 208 -28.30 3.39 -32.43
C ARG A 208 -28.72 4.57 -33.32
N GLY A 209 -27.78 5.24 -33.98
CA GLY A 209 -28.08 6.36 -34.89
C GLY A 209 -28.97 5.99 -36.07
N ALA A 210 -29.08 4.70 -36.40
CA ALA A 210 -29.95 4.19 -37.45
C ALA A 210 -31.31 3.70 -36.94
N LEU A 211 -31.61 3.80 -35.64
CA LEU A 211 -32.93 3.48 -35.10
C LEU A 211 -33.96 4.52 -35.56
N PRO A 212 -35.22 4.12 -35.79
CA PRO A 212 -36.27 5.06 -36.16
C PRO A 212 -36.52 6.06 -35.02
N THR A 213 -36.76 7.33 -35.36
CA THR A 213 -37.09 8.36 -34.36
C THR A 213 -38.57 8.38 -33.98
N ARG A 214 -39.42 7.69 -34.74
CA ARG A 214 -40.88 7.58 -34.54
C ARG A 214 -41.34 6.20 -34.99
N SER A 215 -42.34 5.66 -34.32
CA SER A 215 -43.05 4.45 -34.73
C SER A 215 -44.54 4.74 -34.86
N ALA A 216 -45.22 4.06 -35.79
CA ALA A 216 -46.68 4.09 -35.88
C ALA A 216 -47.34 3.22 -34.79
N ASP A 217 -46.60 2.25 -34.24
CA ASP A 217 -47.02 1.46 -33.09
C ASP A 217 -46.93 2.30 -31.80
N PRO A 218 -48.04 2.53 -31.07
CA PRO A 218 -48.06 3.32 -29.85
C PRO A 218 -47.14 2.78 -28.75
N ALA A 219 -46.98 1.46 -28.61
CA ALA A 219 -46.12 0.86 -27.59
C ALA A 219 -44.64 1.12 -27.91
N LEU A 220 -44.25 0.95 -29.17
CA LEU A 220 -42.90 1.28 -29.62
C LEU A 220 -42.63 2.78 -29.56
N ALA A 221 -43.60 3.62 -29.93
CA ALA A 221 -43.46 5.08 -29.88
C ALA A 221 -43.21 5.60 -28.46
N PHE A 222 -43.74 4.91 -27.44
CA PHE A 222 -43.51 5.23 -26.04
C PHE A 222 -42.10 4.82 -25.57
N VAL A 223 -41.64 3.61 -25.90
CA VAL A 223 -40.39 3.03 -25.36
C VAL A 223 -39.13 3.47 -26.13
N LEU A 224 -39.23 3.63 -27.45
CA LEU A 224 -38.09 3.85 -28.34
C LEU A 224 -37.24 5.10 -28.01
N PRO A 225 -37.83 6.26 -27.64
CA PRO A 225 -37.04 7.43 -27.23
C PRO A 225 -36.18 7.15 -25.99
N ASP A 226 -36.71 6.41 -25.02
CA ASP A 226 -36.01 6.11 -23.77
C ASP A 226 -34.86 5.13 -24.00
N VAL A 227 -35.08 4.08 -24.81
CA VAL A 227 -34.01 3.14 -25.20
C VAL A 227 -32.90 3.85 -25.96
N THR A 228 -33.26 4.74 -26.89
CA THR A 228 -32.28 5.50 -27.69
C THR A 228 -31.46 6.45 -26.81
N ARG A 229 -32.10 7.08 -25.82
CA ARG A 229 -31.43 7.96 -24.85
C ARG A 229 -30.47 7.17 -23.95
N GLU A 230 -30.91 6.01 -23.45
CA GLU A 230 -30.09 5.15 -22.59
C GLU A 230 -28.87 4.60 -23.34
N LEU A 231 -29.02 4.21 -24.60
CA LEU A 231 -27.91 3.77 -25.45
C LEU A 231 -26.88 4.88 -25.69
N ALA A 232 -27.33 6.15 -25.75
CA ALA A 232 -26.43 7.29 -25.94
C ALA A 232 -25.52 7.54 -24.73
N THR A 233 -25.83 6.99 -23.55
CA THR A 233 -24.98 7.13 -22.36
C THR A 233 -23.73 6.25 -22.41
N LEU A 234 -23.70 5.23 -23.28
CA LEU A 234 -22.61 4.26 -23.33
C LEU A 234 -21.30 4.87 -23.87
N ALA A 235 -21.39 5.68 -24.93
CA ALA A 235 -20.22 6.32 -25.54
C ALA A 235 -19.37 7.14 -24.54
N PRO A 236 -19.94 8.10 -23.76
CA PRO A 236 -19.16 8.86 -22.79
C PRO A 236 -18.62 8.00 -21.63
N LEU A 237 -19.28 6.89 -21.27
CA LEU A 237 -18.81 5.97 -20.22
C LEU A 237 -17.65 5.06 -20.68
N SER A 238 -17.43 4.95 -22.00
CA SER A 238 -16.36 4.15 -22.61
C SER A 238 -15.09 4.94 -22.96
N ALA A 239 -15.08 6.25 -22.63
CA ALA A 239 -14.06 7.22 -23.02
C ALA A 239 -12.75 7.12 -22.22
#